data_AF-A0A7S3LDJ8-F1
#
_entry.id   AF-A0A7S3LDJ8-F1
#
_cell.length_a   1.000
_cell.length_b   1.000
_cell.length_c   1.000
_cell.angle_alpha   90.00
_cell.angle_beta   90.00
_cell.angle_gamma   90.00
#
_symmetry.space_group_name_H-M   'P 1'
#
loop_
_entity.id
_entity.type
_entity.pdbx_description
1 polymer ?
#
loop_
_entity_poly.entity_id
_entity_poly.type
_entity_poly.pdbx_seq_one_letter_code
_entity_poly.pdbx_strand_id
1 'polypeptide(L)'
;ALLIVKGFTASITVNEQNPEDNLNQTIFNLIFAEMFTIPIIKLVDIMGLFRKHILAPRATDQDEMNSYFVGAKFELAERYTDATKVLFVSLMYSTVLPVSLLLGALALLVHYVVGKFCLLRMWRSAPDVGPTLARLSRNYFFSASLLAHVIMSAFWWSGYPYDNLCANEDGDGYEYCAQDLFRSENFLPLPRFETNGAKWMTASQTILTLLYSWTACVMIVIGTFVAVKGLTE
;
A
#
# COMPACT_ATOMS: atom_id res chain seq x y z
N ALA A 1 -7.19 4.55 -7.68
CA ALA A 1 -7.54 3.39 -6.83
C ALA A 1 -8.11 2.22 -7.64
N LEU A 2 -9.23 2.39 -8.35
CA LEU A 2 -9.88 1.29 -9.12
C LEU A 2 -9.02 0.70 -10.25
N LEU A 3 -8.18 1.50 -10.91
CA LEU A 3 -7.22 1.05 -11.93
C LEU A 3 -6.09 0.18 -11.36
N ILE A 4 -5.70 0.41 -10.11
CA ILE A 4 -4.66 -0.36 -9.42
C ILE A 4 -5.22 -1.73 -9.02
N VAL A 5 -6.49 -1.78 -8.60
CA VAL A 5 -7.18 -3.05 -8.28
C VAL A 5 -7.40 -3.90 -9.53
N LYS A 6 -7.76 -3.30 -10.68
CA LYS A 6 -7.92 -4.02 -11.95
C LYS A 6 -6.62 -4.64 -12.47
N GLY A 7 -5.48 -3.96 -12.30
CA GLY A 7 -4.17 -4.53 -12.59
C GLY A 7 -3.83 -5.71 -11.68
N PHE A 8 -4.27 -5.65 -10.41
CA PHE A 8 -4.05 -6.70 -9.42
C PHE A 8 -4.85 -7.99 -9.68
N THR A 9 -6.03 -7.89 -10.32
CA THR A 9 -6.85 -9.07 -10.64
C THR A 9 -6.39 -9.78 -11.92
N ALA A 10 -5.69 -9.06 -12.81
CA ALA A 10 -5.19 -9.61 -14.08
C ALA A 10 -3.92 -10.46 -13.93
N SER A 11 -3.20 -10.37 -12.80
CA SER A 11 -1.92 -11.08 -12.60
C SER A 11 -2.04 -12.41 -11.85
N ILE A 12 -3.25 -12.92 -11.61
CA ILE A 12 -3.46 -14.22 -10.92
C ILE A 12 -3.62 -15.37 -11.93
N THR A 13 -3.78 -15.10 -13.22
CA THR A 13 -3.72 -16.15 -14.25
C THR A 13 -2.29 -16.30 -14.72
N VAL A 14 -1.57 -17.28 -14.18
CA VAL A 14 -0.32 -17.78 -14.77
C VAL A 14 -0.64 -18.22 -16.19
N ASN A 15 -0.34 -17.38 -17.18
CA ASN A 15 -0.39 -17.78 -18.57
C ASN A 15 0.98 -18.40 -18.87
N GLU A 16 1.01 -19.73 -18.98
CA GLU A 16 2.21 -20.57 -19.11
C GLU A 16 3.14 -20.18 -20.29
N GLN A 17 2.65 -19.31 -21.19
CA GLN A 17 3.38 -18.81 -22.36
C GLN A 17 4.15 -17.49 -22.15
N ASN A 18 3.89 -16.72 -21.07
CA ASN A 18 4.61 -15.46 -20.80
C ASN A 18 5.16 -15.44 -19.36
N PRO A 19 6.46 -15.73 -19.15
CA PRO A 19 7.09 -15.72 -17.83
C PRO A 19 7.26 -14.32 -17.19
N GLU A 20 6.62 -13.29 -17.75
CA GLU A 20 6.74 -11.88 -17.33
C GLU A 20 5.65 -11.42 -16.34
N ASP A 21 4.65 -12.26 -16.05
CA ASP A 21 3.58 -11.96 -15.08
C ASP A 21 3.88 -12.47 -13.66
N ASN A 22 5.13 -12.32 -13.22
CA ASN A 22 5.51 -12.64 -11.83
C ASN A 22 5.05 -11.52 -10.89
N LEU A 23 4.24 -11.86 -9.88
CA LEU A 23 3.76 -10.93 -8.84
C LEU A 23 4.86 -10.00 -8.30
N ASN A 24 6.06 -10.55 -8.09
CA ASN A 24 7.22 -9.80 -7.61
C ASN A 24 7.66 -8.68 -8.57
N GLN A 25 7.64 -8.92 -9.88
CA GLN A 25 8.00 -7.93 -10.90
C GLN A 25 6.93 -6.84 -10.98
N THR A 26 5.65 -7.21 -10.90
CA THR A 26 4.54 -6.24 -10.87
C THR A 26 4.65 -5.29 -9.68
N ILE A 27 4.90 -5.83 -8.47
CA ILE A 27 5.06 -5.01 -7.25
C ILE A 27 6.29 -4.10 -7.36
N PHE A 28 7.41 -4.62 -7.87
CA PHE A 28 8.61 -3.83 -8.09
C PHE A 28 8.35 -2.66 -9.04
N ASN A 29 7.73 -2.93 -10.20
CA ASN A 29 7.40 -1.91 -11.19
C ASN A 29 6.43 -0.87 -10.64
N LEU A 30 5.47 -1.27 -9.81
CA LEU A 30 4.54 -0.35 -9.14
C LEU A 30 5.31 0.62 -8.22
N ILE A 31 6.11 0.10 -7.28
CA ILE A 31 6.86 0.96 -6.33
C ILE A 31 7.87 1.83 -7.08
N PHE A 32 8.51 1.29 -8.12
CA PHE A 32 9.44 2.04 -8.97
C PHE A 32 8.74 3.19 -9.71
N ALA A 33 7.54 2.96 -10.26
CA ALA A 33 6.75 4.00 -10.89
C ALA A 33 6.31 5.09 -9.89
N GLU A 34 5.92 4.71 -8.67
CA GLU A 34 5.59 5.67 -7.61
C GLU A 34 6.79 6.55 -7.23
N MET A 35 7.98 5.95 -7.18
CA MET A 35 9.23 6.63 -6.84
C MET A 35 9.66 7.67 -7.88
N PHE A 36 9.41 7.44 -9.17
CA PHE A 36 9.89 8.32 -10.25
C PHE A 36 8.78 9.05 -10.99
N THR A 37 7.78 8.32 -11.48
CA THR A 37 6.77 8.86 -12.40
C THR A 37 5.97 9.98 -11.74
N ILE A 38 5.47 9.78 -10.52
CA ILE A 38 4.67 10.81 -9.83
C ILE A 38 5.52 12.05 -9.49
N PRO A 39 6.71 11.92 -8.87
CA PRO A 39 7.54 13.09 -8.60
C PRO A 39 7.97 13.84 -9.87
N ILE A 40 8.29 13.15 -10.97
CA ILE A 40 8.65 13.77 -12.25
C ILE A 40 7.47 14.57 -12.82
N ILE A 41 6.27 13.97 -12.87
CA ILE A 41 5.07 14.67 -13.36
C ILE A 41 4.80 15.92 -12.51
N LYS A 42 4.96 15.81 -11.19
CA LYS A 42 4.79 16.95 -10.28
C LYS A 42 5.84 18.02 -10.52
N LEU A 43 7.11 17.67 -10.75
CA LEU A 43 8.19 18.63 -11.03
C LEU A 43 8.01 19.38 -12.35
N VAL A 44 7.49 18.73 -13.39
CA VAL A 44 7.30 19.37 -14.69
C VAL A 44 6.14 20.38 -14.67
N ASP A 45 5.10 20.14 -13.85
CA ASP A 45 3.89 20.98 -13.79
C ASP A 45 3.35 21.32 -15.19
N ILE A 46 3.03 20.28 -15.96
CA ILE A 46 2.56 20.40 -17.35
C ILE A 46 1.40 21.39 -17.46
N MET A 47 0.47 21.35 -16.52
CA MET A 47 -0.69 22.24 -16.50
C MET A 47 -0.30 23.70 -16.21
N GLY A 48 0.64 23.94 -15.29
CA GLY A 48 1.17 25.28 -15.03
C GLY A 48 1.95 25.84 -16.20
N LEU A 49 2.78 25.03 -16.86
CA LEU A 49 3.51 25.43 -18.07
C LEU A 49 2.56 25.78 -19.22
N PHE A 50 1.51 24.98 -19.43
CA PHE A 50 0.48 25.23 -20.43
C PHE A 50 -0.23 26.57 -20.18
N ARG A 51 -0.65 26.83 -18.94
CA ARG A 51 -1.28 28.11 -18.57
C ARG A 51 -0.38 29.30 -18.84
N LYS A 52 0.89 29.22 -18.47
CA LYS A 52 1.86 30.33 -18.63
C LYS A 52 2.25 30.59 -20.08
N HIS A 53 2.45 29.56 -20.89
CA HIS A 53 2.99 29.71 -22.25
C HIS A 53 1.91 29.79 -23.33
N ILE A 54 0.76 29.16 -23.13
CA ILE A 54 -0.28 29.06 -24.16
C ILE A 54 -1.49 29.93 -23.84
N LEU A 55 -1.97 29.93 -22.59
CA LEU A 55 -3.18 30.69 -22.21
C LEU A 55 -2.86 32.15 -21.84
N ALA A 56 -1.79 32.40 -21.10
CA ALA A 56 -1.47 33.75 -20.64
C ALA A 56 -1.31 34.80 -21.78
N PRO A 57 -0.63 34.49 -22.91
CA PRO A 57 -0.52 35.44 -24.02
C PRO A 57 -1.83 35.68 -24.78
N ARG A 58 -2.86 34.87 -24.54
CA ARG A 58 -4.17 34.94 -25.18
C ARG A 58 -5.25 35.57 -24.28
N ALA A 59 -4.88 35.99 -23.08
CA ALA A 59 -5.78 36.65 -22.14
C ALA A 59 -6.18 38.04 -22.65
N THR A 60 -7.42 38.43 -22.41
CA THR A 60 -7.92 39.74 -22.89
C THR A 60 -7.54 40.86 -21.94
N ASP A 61 -7.65 40.59 -20.63
CA ASP A 61 -7.38 41.56 -19.57
C ASP A 61 -6.11 41.21 -18.78
N GLN A 62 -5.47 42.23 -18.21
CA GLN A 62 -4.26 42.06 -17.41
C GLN A 62 -4.50 41.20 -16.15
N ASP A 63 -5.67 41.36 -15.53
CA ASP A 63 -6.07 40.57 -14.36
C ASP A 63 -6.23 39.08 -14.73
N GLU A 64 -6.79 38.81 -15.91
CA GLU A 64 -6.88 37.45 -16.43
C GLU A 64 -5.49 36.89 -16.72
N MET A 65 -4.60 37.67 -17.34
CA MET A 65 -3.22 37.25 -17.60
C MET A 65 -2.48 36.92 -16.30
N ASN A 66 -2.60 37.76 -15.26
CA ASN A 66 -1.99 37.54 -13.95
C ASN A 66 -2.51 36.26 -13.28
N SER A 67 -3.78 35.91 -13.50
CA SER A 67 -4.38 34.70 -12.94
C SER A 67 -3.72 33.39 -13.45
N TYR A 68 -3.19 33.39 -14.67
CA TYR A 68 -2.49 32.24 -15.26
C TYR A 68 -1.06 32.06 -14.72
N PHE A 69 -0.46 33.10 -14.13
CA PHE A 69 0.87 33.02 -13.50
C PHE A 69 0.82 32.55 -12.04
N VAL A 70 -0.36 32.42 -11.45
CA VAL A 70 -0.53 31.85 -10.11
C VAL A 70 -0.09 30.37 -10.11
N GLY A 71 0.68 29.99 -9.08
CA GLY A 71 1.17 28.62 -8.92
C GLY A 71 0.05 27.58 -8.80
N ALA A 72 0.37 26.32 -9.08
CA ALA A 72 -0.59 25.21 -8.99
C ALA A 72 -1.19 25.08 -7.58
N LYS A 73 -2.42 24.54 -7.49
CA LYS A 73 -3.12 24.36 -6.22
C LYS A 73 -2.42 23.29 -5.38
N PHE A 74 -2.15 23.62 -4.12
CA PHE A 74 -1.68 22.66 -3.13
C PHE A 74 -2.87 21.85 -2.60
N GLU A 75 -3.01 20.60 -3.04
CA GLU A 75 -4.03 19.67 -2.54
C GLU A 75 -3.41 18.70 -1.53
N LEU A 76 -3.69 18.94 -0.24
CA LEU A 76 -3.11 18.17 0.86
C LEU A 76 -3.57 16.70 0.84
N ALA A 77 -4.82 16.45 0.44
CA ALA A 77 -5.40 15.10 0.37
C ALA A 77 -4.64 14.18 -0.60
N GLU A 78 -4.18 14.71 -1.73
CA GLU A 78 -3.40 13.95 -2.72
C GLU A 78 -2.06 13.49 -2.11
N ARG A 79 -1.39 14.37 -1.35
CA ARG A 79 -0.12 14.04 -0.69
C ARG A 79 -0.25 12.97 0.38
N TYR A 80 -1.30 13.02 1.21
CA TYR A 80 -1.57 11.96 2.18
C TYR A 80 -1.94 10.65 1.50
N THR A 81 -2.69 10.70 0.40
CA THR A 81 -3.06 9.50 -0.36
C THR A 81 -1.84 8.83 -0.97
N ASP A 82 -0.96 9.60 -1.61
CA ASP A 82 0.29 9.07 -2.19
C ASP A 82 1.18 8.42 -1.13
N ALA A 83 1.42 9.13 -0.01
CA ALA A 83 2.27 8.62 1.07
C ALA A 83 1.69 7.36 1.72
N THR A 84 0.38 7.35 2.01
CA THR A 84 -0.29 6.21 2.64
C THR A 84 -0.31 5.01 1.71
N LYS A 85 -0.52 5.22 0.40
CA LYS A 85 -0.49 4.15 -0.60
C LYS A 85 0.89 3.48 -0.67
N VAL A 86 1.96 4.26 -0.78
CA VAL A 86 3.34 3.71 -0.82
C VAL A 86 3.64 2.93 0.46
N LEU A 87 3.33 3.50 1.63
CA LEU A 87 3.54 2.84 2.91
C LEU A 87 2.72 1.55 3.04
N PHE A 88 1.46 1.56 2.65
CA PHE A 88 0.58 0.39 2.70
C PHE A 88 1.11 -0.74 1.81
N VAL A 89 1.44 -0.44 0.55
CA VAL A 89 1.95 -1.44 -0.41
C VAL A 89 3.29 -2.01 0.07
N SER A 90 4.23 -1.16 0.49
CA SER A 90 5.54 -1.60 0.97
C SER A 90 5.46 -2.47 2.23
N LEU A 91 4.55 -2.16 3.15
CA LEU A 91 4.35 -2.99 4.34
C LEU A 91 3.64 -4.30 3.97
N MET A 92 2.59 -4.27 3.17
CA MET A 92 1.78 -5.44 2.80
C MET A 92 2.61 -6.53 2.09
N TYR A 93 3.55 -6.15 1.23
CA TYR A 93 4.38 -7.08 0.45
C TYR A 93 5.78 -7.31 1.02
N SER A 94 6.07 -6.83 2.22
CA SER A 94 7.39 -6.99 2.85
C SER A 94 7.75 -8.45 3.16
N THR A 95 6.76 -9.31 3.41
CA THR A 95 6.99 -10.75 3.65
C THR A 95 7.36 -11.52 2.40
N VAL A 96 6.73 -11.19 1.27
CA VAL A 96 7.01 -11.82 -0.02
C VAL A 96 8.28 -11.26 -0.64
N LEU A 97 8.47 -9.94 -0.52
CA LEU A 97 9.59 -9.20 -1.11
C LEU A 97 10.17 -8.24 -0.07
N PRO A 98 11.18 -8.64 0.73
CA PRO A 98 11.73 -7.81 1.82
C PRO A 98 12.37 -6.50 1.33
N VAL A 99 12.83 -6.46 0.07
CA VAL A 99 13.35 -5.23 -0.55
C VAL A 99 12.27 -4.14 -0.75
N SER A 100 10.99 -4.50 -0.68
CA SER A 100 9.87 -3.55 -0.82
C SER A 100 9.85 -2.48 0.28
N LEU A 101 10.35 -2.78 1.49
CA LEU A 101 10.49 -1.80 2.58
C LEU A 101 11.54 -0.73 2.25
N LEU A 102 12.69 -1.15 1.71
CA LEU A 102 13.76 -0.24 1.33
C LEU A 102 13.32 0.67 0.17
N LEU A 103 12.68 0.08 -0.86
CA LEU A 103 12.14 0.84 -1.98
C LEU A 103 11.03 1.79 -1.55
N GLY A 104 10.16 1.37 -0.62
CA GLY A 104 9.13 2.22 -0.03
C GLY A 104 9.70 3.40 0.73
N ALA A 105 10.72 3.16 1.56
CA ALA A 105 11.41 4.23 2.30
C ALA A 105 12.08 5.23 1.35
N LEU A 106 12.74 4.74 0.29
CA LEU A 106 13.33 5.59 -0.75
C LEU A 106 12.26 6.39 -1.50
N ALA A 107 11.13 5.77 -1.86
CA ALA A 107 10.02 6.44 -2.52
C ALA A 107 9.45 7.57 -1.63
N LEU A 108 9.23 7.31 -0.34
CA LEU A 108 8.79 8.34 0.62
C LEU A 108 9.81 9.47 0.76
N LEU A 109 11.11 9.18 0.74
CA LEU A 109 12.17 10.19 0.75
C LEU A 109 12.12 11.07 -0.50
N VAL A 110 11.97 10.48 -1.68
CA VAL A 110 11.83 11.24 -2.94
C VAL A 110 10.57 12.11 -2.90
N HIS A 111 9.44 11.58 -2.43
CA HIS A 111 8.21 12.35 -2.25
C HIS A 111 8.41 13.52 -1.28
N TYR A 112 9.19 13.35 -0.22
CA TYR A 112 9.54 14.42 0.71
C TYR A 112 10.38 15.51 0.04
N VAL A 113 11.47 15.15 -0.64
CA VAL A 113 12.38 16.11 -1.28
C VAL A 113 11.67 16.88 -2.39
N VAL A 114 10.97 16.17 -3.28
CA VAL A 114 10.21 16.79 -4.37
C VAL A 114 9.03 17.60 -3.82
N GLY A 115 8.31 17.08 -2.83
CA GLY A 115 7.23 17.82 -2.17
C GLY A 115 7.71 19.15 -1.58
N LYS A 116 8.86 19.14 -0.89
CA LYS A 116 9.49 20.34 -0.34
C LYS A 116 9.89 21.33 -1.43
N PHE A 117 10.46 20.85 -2.53
CA PHE A 117 10.81 21.71 -3.67
C PHE A 117 9.57 22.37 -4.29
N CYS A 118 8.53 21.59 -4.59
CA CYS A 118 7.30 22.11 -5.19
C CYS A 118 6.62 23.16 -4.29
N LEU A 119 6.58 22.92 -2.97
CA LEU A 119 5.96 23.84 -2.00
C LEU A 119 6.69 25.19 -1.95
N LEU A 120 8.02 25.20 -2.04
CA LEU A 120 8.81 26.43 -1.93
C LEU A 120 8.93 27.23 -3.23
N ARG A 121 8.75 26.61 -4.41
CA ARG A 121 9.09 27.23 -5.69
C ARG A 121 7.96 27.29 -6.73
N MET A 122 7.00 26.38 -6.69
CA MET A 122 6.11 26.15 -7.82
C MET A 122 4.63 26.29 -7.48
N TRP A 123 4.28 25.93 -6.25
CA TRP A 123 2.90 25.93 -5.77
C TRP A 123 2.53 27.26 -5.13
N ARG A 124 1.24 27.59 -5.20
CA ARG A 124 0.69 28.71 -4.43
C ARG A 124 0.76 28.38 -2.93
N SER A 125 0.71 29.41 -2.08
CA SER A 125 0.70 29.23 -0.63
C SER A 125 -0.33 28.17 -0.22
N ALA A 126 0.09 27.23 0.62
CA ALA A 126 -0.80 26.23 1.16
C ALA A 126 -1.91 26.91 1.98
N PRO A 127 -3.15 26.40 1.95
CA PRO A 127 -4.17 26.85 2.88
C PRO A 127 -3.77 26.46 4.30
N ASP A 128 -4.16 27.28 5.28
CA ASP A 128 -3.95 27.00 6.71
C ASP A 128 -4.93 25.90 7.17
N VAL A 129 -4.58 24.65 6.84
CA VAL A 129 -5.27 23.46 7.35
C VAL A 129 -4.67 23.09 8.69
N GLY A 130 -5.52 23.05 9.72
CA GLY A 130 -5.12 22.72 11.08
C GLY A 130 -4.51 21.31 11.22
N PRO A 131 -4.01 20.97 12.42
CA PRO A 131 -3.30 19.71 12.66
C PRO A 131 -4.21 18.46 12.70
N THR A 132 -5.52 18.64 12.51
CA THR A 132 -6.52 17.57 12.59
C THR A 132 -6.26 16.46 11.57
N LEU A 133 -5.89 16.81 10.33
CA LEU A 133 -5.62 15.82 9.29
C LEU A 133 -4.35 15.00 9.59
N ALA A 134 -3.32 15.62 10.17
CA ALA A 134 -2.11 14.93 10.58
C ALA A 134 -2.39 13.93 11.73
N ARG A 135 -3.26 14.30 12.68
CA ARG A 135 -3.71 13.39 13.75
C ARG A 135 -4.52 12.22 13.19
N LEU A 136 -5.43 12.47 12.26
CA LEU A 136 -6.20 11.43 11.58
C LEU A 136 -5.27 10.42 10.88
N SER A 137 -4.30 10.92 10.12
CA SER A 137 -3.36 10.06 9.40
C SER A 137 -2.50 9.22 10.33
N ARG A 138 -1.96 9.84 11.39
CA ARG A 138 -1.11 9.11 12.33
C ARG A 138 -1.87 8.05 13.11
N ASN A 139 -3.07 8.37 13.59
CA ASN A 139 -3.80 7.51 14.51
C ASN A 139 -4.53 6.37 13.76
N TYR A 140 -5.10 6.65 12.60
CA TYR A 140 -5.92 5.67 11.87
C TYR A 140 -5.18 5.04 10.70
N PHE A 141 -4.57 5.81 9.79
CA PHE A 141 -3.96 5.23 8.58
C PHE A 141 -2.71 4.40 8.87
N PHE A 142 -1.78 4.87 9.71
CA PHE A 142 -0.60 4.07 10.05
C PHE A 142 -0.96 2.83 10.86
N SER A 143 -1.85 2.96 11.85
CA SER A 143 -2.33 1.83 12.65
C SER A 143 -3.03 0.78 11.77
N ALA A 144 -3.88 1.21 10.83
CA ALA A 144 -4.54 0.30 9.88
C ALA A 144 -3.55 -0.38 8.93
N SER A 145 -2.53 0.35 8.44
CA SER A 145 -1.50 -0.23 7.56
C SER A 145 -0.64 -1.27 8.28
N LEU A 146 -0.30 -1.02 9.55
CA LEU A 146 0.40 -1.99 10.39
C LEU A 146 -0.47 -3.22 10.68
N LEU A 147 -1.76 -3.03 11.00
CA LEU A 147 -2.68 -4.13 11.21
C LEU A 147 -2.80 -5.01 9.95
N ALA A 148 -2.98 -4.39 8.79
CA ALA A 148 -3.03 -5.08 7.52
C ALA A 148 -1.73 -5.85 7.24
N HIS A 149 -0.57 -5.26 7.54
CA HIS A 149 0.72 -5.93 7.41
C HIS A 149 0.80 -7.20 8.27
N VAL A 150 0.44 -7.11 9.55
CA VAL A 150 0.53 -8.26 10.48
C VAL A 150 -0.44 -9.37 10.06
N ILE A 151 -1.68 -9.03 9.70
CA ILE A 151 -2.68 -10.01 9.21
C ILE A 151 -2.17 -10.69 7.94
N MET A 152 -1.79 -9.89 6.92
CA MET A 152 -1.32 -10.44 5.66
C MET A 152 -0.06 -11.29 5.84
N SER A 153 0.85 -10.88 6.73
CA SER A 153 2.06 -11.64 7.05
C SER A 153 1.72 -13.04 7.61
N ALA A 154 0.70 -13.15 8.46
CA ALA A 154 0.27 -14.44 8.99
C ALA A 154 -0.19 -15.38 7.86
N PHE A 155 -0.98 -14.88 6.91
CA PHE A 155 -1.47 -15.65 5.76
C PHE A 155 -0.37 -16.00 4.76
N TRP A 156 0.55 -15.09 4.47
CA TRP A 156 1.67 -15.37 3.59
C TRP A 156 2.60 -16.45 4.17
N TRP A 157 2.88 -16.42 5.47
CA TRP A 157 3.69 -17.45 6.12
C TRP A 157 2.99 -18.80 6.24
N SER A 158 1.66 -18.84 6.41
CA SER A 158 0.91 -20.10 6.40
C SER A 158 0.83 -20.75 5.04
N GLY A 159 0.74 -19.95 3.98
CA GLY A 159 0.57 -20.43 2.62
C GLY A 159 1.86 -20.79 1.90
N TYR A 160 3.04 -20.45 2.42
CA TYR A 160 4.33 -20.77 1.76
C TYR A 160 4.49 -22.30 1.58
N PRO A 161 4.79 -22.84 0.38
CA PRO A 161 5.35 -22.23 -0.83
C PRO A 161 4.34 -21.68 -1.88
N TYR A 162 3.11 -21.39 -1.47
CA TYR A 162 2.01 -20.79 -2.23
C TYR A 162 1.37 -21.69 -3.29
N ASP A 163 1.34 -23.00 -3.03
CA ASP A 163 0.75 -24.00 -3.91
C ASP A 163 -0.63 -24.50 -3.43
N ASN A 164 -1.08 -24.11 -2.23
CA ASN A 164 -2.33 -24.55 -1.61
C ASN A 164 -2.43 -26.08 -1.45
N LEU A 165 -1.30 -26.81 -1.47
CA LEU A 165 -1.27 -28.27 -1.38
C LEU A 165 -0.93 -28.73 0.05
N CYS A 166 -1.51 -29.85 0.45
CA CYS A 166 -1.36 -30.46 1.77
C CYS A 166 -1.15 -31.95 1.65
N ALA A 167 -0.28 -32.51 2.48
CA ALA A 167 -0.13 -33.96 2.56
C ALA A 167 -1.34 -34.56 3.27
N ASN A 168 -1.95 -35.59 2.67
CA ASN A 168 -2.99 -36.38 3.32
C ASN A 168 -2.36 -37.28 4.40
N GLU A 169 -2.99 -37.40 5.58
CA GLU A 169 -2.52 -38.21 6.71
C GLU A 169 -2.34 -39.70 6.35
N ASP A 170 -3.10 -40.20 5.39
CA ASP A 170 -3.04 -41.59 4.91
C ASP A 170 -1.83 -41.86 3.97
N GLY A 171 -1.06 -40.84 3.60
CA GLY A 171 0.08 -40.96 2.69
C GLY A 171 -0.30 -41.14 1.20
N ASP A 172 -1.60 -41.11 0.89
CA ASP A 172 -2.15 -41.41 -0.44
C ASP A 172 -2.26 -40.19 -1.38
N GLY A 173 -1.49 -39.12 -1.14
CA GLY A 173 -1.35 -38.00 -2.07
C GLY A 173 -1.46 -36.61 -1.44
N TYR A 174 -1.70 -35.62 -2.31
CA TYR A 174 -1.87 -34.21 -1.93
C TYR A 174 -3.32 -33.77 -2.15
N GLU A 175 -3.87 -33.02 -1.19
CA GLU A 175 -5.17 -32.37 -1.31
C GLU A 175 -5.05 -30.85 -1.28
N TYR A 176 -6.07 -30.15 -1.78
CA TYR A 176 -6.13 -28.70 -1.76
C TYR A 176 -6.69 -28.19 -0.43
N CYS A 177 -5.89 -27.44 0.33
CA CYS A 177 -6.39 -26.77 1.53
C CYS A 177 -6.75 -25.30 1.28
N ALA A 178 -7.64 -24.77 2.11
CA ALA A 178 -7.97 -23.36 2.14
C ALA A 178 -6.94 -22.58 2.99
N GLN A 179 -5.76 -22.31 2.42
CA GLN A 179 -4.68 -21.58 3.11
C GLN A 179 -4.73 -20.06 2.87
N ASP A 180 -5.50 -19.63 1.86
CA ASP A 180 -5.65 -18.23 1.47
C ASP A 180 -6.64 -17.46 2.37
N LEU A 181 -6.35 -16.18 2.62
CA LEU A 181 -7.23 -15.26 3.37
C LEU A 181 -8.69 -15.25 2.87
N PHE A 182 -8.88 -15.32 1.54
CA PHE A 182 -10.21 -15.23 0.93
C PHE A 182 -10.97 -16.56 0.88
N ARG A 183 -10.28 -17.68 1.04
CA ARG A 183 -10.87 -19.03 1.00
C ARG A 183 -10.99 -19.64 2.40
N SER A 184 -10.18 -19.15 3.34
CA SER A 184 -10.25 -19.47 4.76
C SER A 184 -11.55 -18.96 5.37
N GLU A 185 -12.29 -19.85 6.02
CA GLU A 185 -13.42 -19.45 6.89
C GLU A 185 -12.96 -18.87 8.23
N ASN A 186 -11.66 -18.99 8.55
CA ASN A 186 -11.07 -18.56 9.81
C ASN A 186 -10.35 -17.22 9.66
N PHE A 187 -10.59 -16.32 10.63
CA PHE A 187 -10.06 -14.95 10.62
C PHE A 187 -8.54 -14.86 10.85
N LEU A 188 -7.87 -15.94 11.26
CA LEU A 188 -6.41 -16.06 11.40
C LEU A 188 -5.98 -17.52 11.19
N PRO A 189 -4.84 -17.79 10.51
CA PRO A 189 -4.34 -19.14 10.33
C PRO A 189 -3.65 -19.63 11.61
N LEU A 190 -4.45 -20.11 12.56
CA LEU A 190 -3.94 -20.74 13.79
C LEU A 190 -3.76 -22.25 13.58
N PRO A 191 -2.72 -22.85 14.18
CA PRO A 191 -2.47 -24.30 14.06
C PRO A 191 -3.60 -25.17 14.61
N ARG A 192 -4.44 -24.61 15.50
CA ARG A 192 -5.62 -25.33 16.03
C ARG A 192 -6.70 -25.56 14.96
N PHE A 193 -6.69 -24.79 13.88
CA PHE A 193 -7.67 -24.89 12.80
C PHE A 193 -7.19 -25.78 11.65
N GLU A 194 -6.06 -26.48 11.82
CA GLU A 194 -5.68 -27.57 10.92
C GLU A 194 -6.80 -28.63 10.93
N THR A 195 -7.36 -28.95 9.76
CA THR A 195 -8.38 -29.98 9.62
C THR A 195 -7.76 -31.33 9.98
N ASN A 196 -8.47 -32.12 10.82
CA ASN A 196 -8.05 -33.47 11.21
C ASN A 196 -7.81 -34.27 9.92
N GLY A 197 -6.55 -34.56 9.55
CA GLY A 197 -6.22 -35.17 8.26
C GLY A 197 -5.12 -34.48 7.45
N ALA A 198 -4.91 -33.16 7.61
CA ALA A 198 -4.09 -32.39 6.66
C ALA A 198 -3.09 -31.47 7.38
N LYS A 199 -1.87 -31.95 7.58
CA LYS A 199 -0.78 -31.13 8.12
C LYS A 199 -0.17 -30.28 7.00
N TRP A 200 -0.63 -29.05 6.86
CA TRP A 200 -0.12 -28.14 5.83
C TRP A 200 1.01 -27.20 6.31
N MET A 201 1.22 -27.06 7.62
CA MET A 201 2.28 -26.20 8.16
C MET A 201 3.47 -26.99 8.67
N THR A 202 4.67 -26.52 8.35
CA THR A 202 5.91 -26.94 9.03
C THR A 202 5.96 -26.37 10.44
N ALA A 203 6.71 -27.01 11.34
CA ALA A 203 6.84 -26.55 12.74
C ALA A 203 7.32 -25.09 12.84
N SER A 204 8.20 -24.65 11.95
CA SER A 204 8.69 -23.26 11.89
C SER A 204 7.58 -22.29 11.46
N GLN A 205 6.79 -22.67 10.45
CA GLN A 205 5.64 -21.86 10.00
C GLN A 205 4.61 -21.73 11.10
N THR A 206 4.32 -22.80 11.83
CA THR A 206 3.40 -22.77 12.98
C THR A 206 3.82 -21.74 14.03
N ILE A 207 5.12 -21.65 14.35
CA ILE A 207 5.63 -20.68 15.32
C ILE A 207 5.47 -19.25 14.79
N LEU A 208 5.83 -19.01 13.53
CA LEU A 208 5.71 -17.71 12.87
C LEU A 208 4.26 -17.23 12.81
N THR A 209 3.34 -18.07 12.33
CA THR A 209 1.94 -17.70 12.21
C THR A 209 1.25 -17.54 13.55
N LEU A 210 1.64 -18.31 14.56
CA LEU A 210 1.17 -18.10 15.93
C LEU A 210 1.61 -16.72 16.44
N LEU A 211 2.86 -16.32 16.22
CA LEU A 211 3.39 -15.01 16.63
C LEU A 211 2.69 -13.86 15.88
N TYR A 212 2.53 -13.95 14.56
CA TYR A 212 1.82 -12.94 13.77
C TYR A 212 0.33 -12.88 14.14
N SER A 213 -0.30 -14.01 14.45
CA SER A 213 -1.71 -14.06 14.85
C SER A 213 -1.94 -13.40 16.21
N TRP A 214 -1.10 -13.68 17.21
CA TRP A 214 -1.19 -13.04 18.52
C TRP A 214 -0.89 -11.54 18.45
N THR A 215 0.10 -11.14 17.64
CA THR A 215 0.39 -9.71 17.44
C THR A 215 -0.76 -9.00 16.71
N ALA A 216 -1.45 -9.66 15.78
CA ALA A 216 -2.66 -9.12 15.15
C ALA A 216 -3.77 -8.87 16.19
N CYS A 217 -4.05 -9.85 17.06
CA CYS A 217 -5.02 -9.68 18.15
C CYS A 217 -4.68 -8.50 19.06
N VAL A 218 -3.41 -8.39 19.49
CA VAL A 218 -2.95 -7.26 20.32
C VAL A 218 -3.15 -5.92 19.59
N MET A 219 -2.81 -5.86 18.31
CA MET A 219 -2.98 -4.65 17.50
C MET A 219 -4.44 -4.27 17.30
N ILE A 220 -5.36 -5.24 17.18
CA ILE A 220 -6.81 -4.98 17.13
C ILE A 220 -7.30 -4.40 18.46
N VAL A 221 -6.85 -4.96 19.59
CA VAL A 221 -7.22 -4.44 20.93
C VAL A 221 -6.69 -3.01 21.13
N ILE A 222 -5.44 -2.76 20.77
CA ILE A 222 -4.86 -1.40 20.86
C ILE A 222 -5.59 -0.45 19.89
N GLY A 223 -5.83 -0.87 18.65
CA GLY A 223 -6.51 -0.07 17.64
C GLY A 223 -7.94 0.29 18.03
N THR A 224 -8.70 -0.64 18.60
CA THR A 224 -10.05 -0.38 19.12
C THR A 224 -10.02 0.56 20.33
N PHE A 225 -9.07 0.39 21.25
CA PHE A 225 -8.89 1.33 22.37
C PHE A 225 -8.58 2.75 21.90
N VAL A 226 -7.66 2.90 20.94
CA VAL A 226 -7.29 4.20 20.35
C VAL A 226 -8.47 4.82 19.61
N ALA A 227 -9.24 4.03 18.85
CA ALA A 227 -10.41 4.51 18.13
C ALA A 227 -11.52 4.98 19.10
N VAL A 228 -11.79 4.23 20.17
CA VAL A 228 -12.77 4.60 21.21
C VAL A 228 -12.36 5.90 21.90
N LYS A 229 -11.08 6.03 22.26
CA LYS A 229 -10.57 7.27 22.85
C LYS A 229 -10.62 8.45 21.87
N GLY A 230 -10.30 8.21 20.60
CA GLY A 230 -10.35 9.24 19.55
C GLY A 230 -11.76 9.68 19.15
N LEU A 231 -12.80 8.93 19.52
CA LEU A 231 -14.22 9.31 19.33
C LEU A 231 -14.79 10.09 20.53
N THR A 232 -14.11 10.07 21.67
CA THR A 232 -14.56 10.73 22.91
C THR A 232 -13.92 12.11 23.13
N GLU A 233 -12.93 12.47 22.31
CA GLU A 233 -12.29 13.80 22.24
C GLU A 233 -12.81 14.59 21.01
#